data_AF-A0A7J3P200-F1
#
_entry.id   AF-A0A7J3P200-F1
#
_cell.length_a   1.000
_cell.length_b   1.000
_cell.length_c   1.000
_cell.angle_alpha   90.00
_cell.angle_beta   90.00
_cell.angle_gamma   90.00
#
_symmetry.space_group_name_H-M   'P 1'
#
loop_
_entity.id
_entity.type
_entity.pdbx_description
1 polymer ?
#
loop_
_entity_poly.entity_id
_entity_poly.type
_entity_poly.pdbx_seq_one_letter_code
_entity_poly.pdbx_strand_id
1 'polypeptide(L)'
;MRLHEVYDDLLARKGSPLCVALDPPPDRFRTVEDRYGFCIDAVRKVWRHAVAVKVNENFVRGLPEGAHRSLTEEIRSREMMAIYDCKLNDVDHTVSAGIRTIRELGYEAFTFNPVIGNAGHVVREARSAGLHAFALVHPSSESSAAVYRTRTEDGRFLYEVMLELSVSAGVEGYVVGLGRGDDGSVLRRVRRRAGEEAVIM
;
A
#
# COMPACT_ATOMS: atom_id res chain seq x y z
N MET A 1 2.83 5.98 16.89
CA MET A 1 1.94 4.81 16.82
C MET A 1 2.52 3.86 15.78
N ARG A 2 2.57 2.58 16.10
CA ARG A 2 2.96 1.50 15.18
C ARG A 2 1.81 1.26 14.18
N LEU A 3 2.12 0.73 12.99
CA LEU A 3 1.07 0.49 11.98
C LEU A 3 -0.03 -0.46 12.51
N HIS A 4 0.35 -1.54 13.19
CA HIS A 4 -0.62 -2.52 13.69
C HIS A 4 -1.57 -1.92 14.73
N GLU A 5 -1.07 -1.04 15.62
CA GLU A 5 -1.91 -0.34 16.60
C GLU A 5 -3.00 0.50 15.92
N VAL A 6 -2.64 1.21 14.83
CA VAL A 6 -3.61 1.99 14.03
C VAL A 6 -4.62 1.06 13.38
N TYR A 7 -4.14 -0.02 12.76
CA TYR A 7 -4.98 -0.96 12.02
C TYR A 7 -5.96 -1.70 12.95
N ASP A 8 -5.52 -2.13 14.13
CA ASP A 8 -6.33 -2.87 15.09
C ASP A 8 -7.44 -2.00 15.69
N ASP A 9 -7.15 -0.72 16.00
CA ASP A 9 -8.19 0.24 16.41
C ASP A 9 -9.24 0.45 15.32
N LEU A 10 -8.80 0.64 14.07
CA LEU A 10 -9.70 0.76 12.92
C LEU A 10 -10.55 -0.51 12.75
N LEU A 11 -9.92 -1.68 12.82
CA LEU A 11 -10.60 -2.97 12.69
C LEU A 11 -11.65 -3.16 13.80
N ALA A 12 -11.33 -2.82 15.04
CA ALA A 12 -12.25 -2.89 16.16
C ALA A 12 -13.48 -1.98 15.96
N ARG A 13 -13.29 -0.78 15.43
CA ARG A 13 -14.40 0.17 15.14
C ARG A 13 -15.25 -0.25 13.96
N LYS A 14 -14.63 -0.77 12.89
CA LYS A 14 -15.29 -1.11 11.62
C LYS A 14 -15.90 -2.51 11.60
N GLY A 15 -15.37 -3.43 12.40
CA GLY A 15 -15.78 -4.83 12.43
C GLY A 15 -15.50 -5.59 11.11
N SER A 16 -14.62 -5.07 10.26
CA SER A 16 -14.33 -5.62 8.94
C SER A 16 -12.93 -5.22 8.49
N PRO A 17 -12.09 -6.15 7.99
CA PRO A 17 -10.73 -5.85 7.54
C PRO A 17 -10.67 -5.27 6.12
N LEU A 18 -11.82 -4.92 5.53
CA LEU A 18 -11.92 -4.50 4.13
C LEU A 18 -11.04 -3.27 3.84
N CYS A 19 -10.16 -3.42 2.84
CA CYS A 19 -9.45 -2.33 2.21
C CYS A 19 -10.03 -2.12 0.79
N VAL A 20 -10.49 -0.92 0.47
CA VAL A 20 -11.12 -0.61 -0.82
C VAL A 20 -10.13 0.10 -1.72
N ALA A 21 -9.94 -0.38 -2.95
CA ALA A 21 -9.14 0.30 -3.96
C ALA A 21 -9.95 1.37 -4.69
N LEU A 22 -9.39 2.57 -4.86
CA LEU A 22 -9.95 3.64 -5.70
C LEU A 22 -9.18 3.71 -7.02
N ASP A 23 -9.73 3.01 -8.00
CA ASP A 23 -9.10 2.84 -9.32
C ASP A 23 -10.08 3.35 -10.42
N PRO A 24 -10.40 4.66 -10.49
CA PRO A 24 -11.34 5.18 -11.49
C PRO A 24 -10.81 4.93 -12.92
N PRO A 25 -11.40 4.00 -13.69
CA PRO A 25 -10.85 3.61 -14.98
C PRO A 25 -10.91 4.77 -15.98
N PRO A 26 -9.79 5.12 -16.66
CA PRO A 26 -9.67 6.36 -17.43
C PRO A 26 -10.52 6.36 -18.71
N ASP A 27 -10.91 5.20 -19.22
CA ASP A 27 -11.83 5.05 -20.35
C ASP A 27 -13.26 5.50 -20.01
N ARG A 28 -13.65 5.38 -18.73
CA ARG A 28 -14.96 5.78 -18.19
C ARG A 28 -14.93 7.15 -17.51
N PHE A 29 -13.89 7.45 -16.74
CA PHE A 29 -13.74 8.71 -16.00
C PHE A 29 -12.60 9.52 -16.63
N ARG A 30 -12.95 10.35 -17.61
CA ARG A 30 -11.97 10.96 -18.53
C ARG A 30 -11.40 12.27 -18.02
N THR A 31 -12.16 13.01 -17.21
CA THR A 31 -11.71 14.30 -16.66
C THR A 31 -11.10 14.11 -15.27
N VAL A 32 -10.41 15.14 -14.76
CA VAL A 32 -9.91 15.14 -13.38
C VAL A 32 -11.10 15.13 -12.40
N GLU A 33 -12.14 15.90 -12.73
CA GLU A 33 -13.35 16.07 -11.96
C GLU A 33 -14.14 14.76 -11.85
N ASP A 34 -14.28 14.01 -12.94
CA ASP A 34 -14.96 12.71 -12.96
C ASP A 34 -14.23 11.68 -12.07
N ARG A 35 -12.90 11.63 -12.17
CA ARG A 35 -12.08 10.70 -11.39
C ARG A 35 -12.12 11.05 -9.91
N TYR A 36 -12.01 12.34 -9.57
CA TYR A 36 -12.16 12.82 -8.21
C TYR A 36 -13.56 12.53 -7.65
N GLY A 37 -14.61 12.83 -8.44
CA GLY A 37 -16.01 12.57 -8.08
C GLY A 37 -16.27 11.09 -7.80
N PHE A 38 -15.73 10.19 -8.64
CA PHE A 38 -15.78 8.75 -8.39
C PHE A 38 -15.14 8.37 -7.06
N CYS A 39 -13.92 8.86 -6.78
CA CYS A 39 -13.21 8.54 -5.55
C CYS A 39 -14.01 8.98 -4.31
N ILE A 40 -14.55 10.19 -4.31
CA ILE A 40 -15.37 10.71 -3.21
C ILE A 40 -16.65 9.88 -3.03
N ASP A 41 -17.36 9.58 -4.12
CA ASP A 41 -18.58 8.77 -4.07
C ASP A 41 -18.31 7.34 -3.56
N ALA A 42 -17.22 6.72 -4.01
CA ALA A 42 -16.80 5.39 -3.53
C ALA A 42 -16.52 5.40 -2.03
N VAL A 43 -15.75 6.37 -1.53
CA VAL A 43 -15.48 6.54 -0.09
C VAL A 43 -16.78 6.63 0.71
N ARG A 44 -17.74 7.44 0.26
CA ARG A 44 -19.05 7.61 0.91
C ARG A 44 -19.91 6.36 0.92
N LYS A 45 -19.71 5.44 -0.02
CA LYS A 45 -20.47 4.18 -0.10
C LYS A 45 -19.89 3.08 0.78
N VAL A 46 -18.57 3.07 0.98
CA VAL A 46 -17.88 1.92 1.63
C VAL A 46 -17.50 2.18 3.09
N TRP A 47 -17.53 3.43 3.55
CA TRP A 47 -16.85 3.83 4.80
C TRP A 47 -17.30 3.12 6.08
N ARG A 48 -18.51 2.57 6.11
CA ARG A 48 -19.02 1.85 7.30
C ARG A 48 -18.30 0.53 7.53
N HIS A 49 -17.72 -0.05 6.49
CA HIS A 49 -17.16 -1.41 6.52
C HIS A 49 -15.70 -1.48 6.09
N ALA A 50 -15.11 -0.40 5.62
CA ALA A 50 -13.71 -0.36 5.23
C ALA A 50 -12.84 0.22 6.37
N VAL A 51 -11.69 -0.41 6.62
CA VAL A 51 -10.65 0.09 7.54
C VAL A 51 -9.66 0.99 6.81
N ALA A 52 -9.51 0.77 5.51
CA ALA A 52 -8.57 1.50 4.69
C ALA A 52 -9.10 1.72 3.29
N VAL A 53 -8.61 2.76 2.65
CA VAL A 53 -8.86 3.08 1.26
C VAL A 53 -7.52 3.27 0.57
N LYS A 54 -7.30 2.48 -0.48
CA LYS A 54 -6.06 2.46 -1.26
C LYS A 54 -6.26 3.22 -2.57
N VAL A 55 -5.67 4.40 -2.68
CA VAL A 55 -5.74 5.25 -3.87
C VAL A 55 -4.56 4.93 -4.78
N ASN A 56 -4.82 4.36 -5.94
CA ASN A 56 -3.78 3.96 -6.88
C ASN A 56 -3.31 5.15 -7.71
N GLU A 57 -2.02 5.47 -7.60
CA GLU A 57 -1.38 6.61 -8.27
C GLU A 57 -1.77 6.70 -9.74
N ASN A 58 -1.74 5.58 -10.46
CA ASN A 58 -1.88 5.60 -11.92
C ASN A 58 -3.27 6.03 -12.37
N PHE A 59 -4.31 5.78 -11.59
CA PHE A 59 -5.68 6.20 -11.91
C PHE A 59 -5.94 7.65 -11.49
N VAL A 60 -5.27 8.12 -10.43
CA VAL A 60 -5.42 9.49 -9.94
C VAL A 60 -4.33 10.45 -10.43
N ARG A 61 -3.45 10.01 -11.34
CA ARG A 61 -2.40 10.85 -11.90
C ARG A 61 -3.02 12.08 -12.57
N GLY A 62 -2.51 13.26 -12.23
CA GLY A 62 -3.00 14.55 -12.71
C GLY A 62 -4.11 15.18 -11.86
N LEU A 63 -4.57 14.52 -10.78
CA LEU A 63 -5.34 15.23 -9.76
C LEU A 63 -4.46 16.32 -9.13
N PRO A 64 -4.97 17.53 -8.93
CA PRO A 64 -4.21 18.56 -8.22
C PRO A 64 -4.03 18.14 -6.76
N GLU A 65 -2.95 18.60 -6.13
CA GLU A 65 -2.66 18.26 -4.73
C GLU A 65 -3.82 18.60 -3.77
N GLY A 66 -4.54 19.68 -4.05
CA GLY A 66 -5.73 20.05 -3.27
C GLY A 66 -6.84 18.99 -3.32
N ALA A 67 -7.00 18.29 -4.44
CA ALA A 67 -7.95 17.18 -4.57
C ALA A 67 -7.47 15.96 -3.78
N HIS A 68 -6.17 15.67 -3.78
CA HIS A 68 -5.61 14.62 -2.93
C HIS A 68 -5.86 14.91 -1.45
N ARG A 69 -5.50 16.10 -0.97
CA ARG A 69 -5.73 16.50 0.43
C ARG A 69 -7.22 16.45 0.80
N SER A 70 -8.10 16.90 -0.08
CA SER A 70 -9.54 16.81 0.15
C SER A 70 -10.05 15.37 0.19
N LEU A 71 -9.51 14.48 -0.65
CA LEU A 71 -9.87 13.06 -0.65
C LEU A 71 -9.37 12.35 0.61
N THR A 72 -8.13 12.60 1.02
CA THR A 72 -7.58 11.99 2.24
C THR A 72 -8.27 12.50 3.49
N GLU A 73 -8.69 13.78 3.53
CA GLU A 73 -9.55 14.31 4.61
C GLU A 73 -10.92 13.61 4.64
N GLU A 74 -11.55 13.39 3.48
CA GLU A 74 -12.83 12.69 3.38
C GLU A 74 -12.73 11.24 3.89
N ILE A 75 -11.60 10.56 3.61
CA ILE A 75 -11.28 9.20 4.09
C ILE A 75 -11.07 9.23 5.62
N ARG A 76 -10.18 10.11 6.11
CA ARG A 76 -9.80 10.21 7.52
C ARG A 76 -10.95 10.63 8.43
N SER A 77 -11.77 11.59 8.00
CA SER A 77 -12.97 12.03 8.75
C SER A 77 -14.02 10.93 8.92
N ARG A 78 -13.89 9.83 8.17
CA ARG A 78 -14.71 8.63 8.27
C ARG A 78 -13.99 7.48 8.96
N GLU A 79 -12.91 7.76 9.70
CA GLU A 79 -12.15 6.77 10.47
C GLU A 79 -11.65 5.63 9.56
N MET A 80 -11.00 5.98 8.45
CA MET A 80 -10.34 5.03 7.57
C MET A 80 -8.93 5.52 7.30
N MET A 81 -8.00 4.59 7.08
CA MET A 81 -6.63 4.91 6.66
C MET A 81 -6.58 5.22 5.17
N ALA A 82 -5.98 6.35 4.79
CA ALA A 82 -5.69 6.67 3.40
C ALA A 82 -4.30 6.15 2.97
N ILE A 83 -4.28 5.23 2.02
CA ILE A 83 -3.06 4.56 1.54
C ILE A 83 -2.80 4.94 0.08
N TYR A 84 -1.61 5.46 -0.21
CA TYR A 84 -1.19 5.75 -1.58
C TYR A 84 -0.50 4.54 -2.22
N ASP A 85 -1.16 3.92 -3.19
CA ASP A 85 -0.60 2.79 -3.93
C ASP A 85 0.17 3.27 -5.16
N CYS A 86 1.40 3.70 -4.91
CA CYS A 86 2.36 4.17 -5.91
C CYS A 86 3.50 3.18 -6.18
N LYS A 87 3.59 2.09 -5.42
CA LYS A 87 4.70 1.11 -5.47
C LYS A 87 6.07 1.80 -5.58
N LEU A 88 6.29 2.84 -4.78
CA LEU A 88 7.48 3.68 -4.80
C LEU A 88 8.76 2.84 -4.87
N ASN A 89 9.65 3.14 -5.82
CA ASN A 89 10.77 2.28 -6.16
C ASN A 89 11.92 3.06 -6.81
N ASP A 90 12.77 3.68 -5.98
CA ASP A 90 13.88 4.50 -6.46
C ASP A 90 15.04 4.49 -5.45
N VAL A 91 16.19 5.06 -5.82
CA VAL A 91 17.36 5.24 -4.95
C VAL A 91 17.11 6.27 -3.85
N ASP A 92 17.94 6.26 -2.81
CA ASP A 92 17.69 6.94 -1.53
C ASP A 92 17.28 8.41 -1.63
N HIS A 93 17.98 9.23 -2.41
CA HIS A 93 17.62 10.64 -2.55
C HIS A 93 16.25 10.84 -3.22
N THR A 94 15.96 10.07 -4.28
CA THR A 94 14.71 10.18 -5.03
C THR A 94 13.54 9.60 -4.24
N VAL A 95 13.76 8.52 -3.49
CA VAL A 95 12.73 7.91 -2.64
C VAL A 95 12.32 8.86 -1.50
N SER A 96 13.29 9.57 -0.89
CA SER A 96 13.01 10.61 0.11
C SER A 96 12.13 11.74 -0.46
N ALA A 97 12.40 12.17 -1.70
CA ALA A 97 11.54 13.15 -2.37
C ALA A 97 10.12 12.62 -2.59
N GLY A 98 9.98 11.35 -3.02
CA GLY A 98 8.68 10.70 -3.16
C GLY A 98 7.90 10.62 -1.85
N ILE A 99 8.55 10.22 -0.75
CA ILE A 99 7.95 10.15 0.59
C ILE A 99 7.46 11.52 1.06
N ARG A 100 8.26 12.57 0.82
CA ARG A 100 7.86 13.95 1.12
C ARG A 100 6.59 14.35 0.35
N THR A 101 6.53 14.08 -0.95
CA THR A 101 5.34 14.36 -1.77
C THR A 101 4.12 13.63 -1.23
N ILE A 102 4.24 12.34 -0.90
CA ILE A 102 3.14 11.53 -0.35
C ILE A 102 2.56 12.17 0.92
N ARG A 103 3.44 12.64 1.82
CA ARG A 103 3.03 13.37 3.03
C ARG A 103 2.31 14.67 2.69
N GLU A 104 2.82 15.46 1.74
CA GLU A 104 2.24 16.74 1.31
C GLU A 104 0.87 16.57 0.61
N LEU A 105 0.64 15.41 -0.02
CA LEU A 105 -0.66 14.99 -0.56
C LEU A 105 -1.65 14.55 0.53
N GLY A 106 -1.19 14.36 1.77
CA GLY A 106 -2.03 14.09 2.95
C GLY A 106 -2.35 12.63 3.20
N TYR A 107 -1.61 11.68 2.62
CA TYR A 107 -1.78 10.25 2.91
C TYR A 107 -1.14 9.86 4.25
N GLU A 108 -1.61 8.75 4.82
CA GLU A 108 -1.11 8.20 6.10
C GLU A 108 -0.17 7.01 5.86
N ALA A 109 -0.33 6.35 4.71
CA ALA A 109 0.51 5.23 4.32
C ALA A 109 0.76 5.18 2.82
N PHE A 110 1.75 4.40 2.40
CA PHE A 110 2.02 4.15 1.00
C PHE A 110 2.59 2.76 0.75
N THR A 111 2.52 2.29 -0.49
CA THR A 111 3.19 1.06 -0.92
C THR A 111 4.53 1.36 -1.56
N PHE A 112 5.53 0.50 -1.36
CA PHE A 112 6.83 0.59 -2.02
C PHE A 112 7.30 -0.79 -2.50
N ASN A 113 8.22 -0.82 -3.47
CA ASN A 113 8.85 -2.06 -3.92
C ASN A 113 10.28 -2.15 -3.36
N PRO A 114 10.63 -3.18 -2.57
CA PRO A 114 11.94 -3.29 -1.94
C PRO A 114 13.05 -3.76 -2.90
N VAL A 115 12.78 -3.93 -4.20
CA VAL A 115 13.72 -4.52 -5.17
C VAL A 115 15.05 -3.75 -5.31
N ILE A 116 15.07 -2.44 -5.02
CA ILE A 116 16.30 -1.62 -5.03
C ILE A 116 17.22 -1.94 -3.83
N GLY A 117 16.73 -2.65 -2.82
CA GLY A 117 17.50 -3.07 -1.65
C GLY A 117 17.63 -2.01 -0.56
N ASN A 118 16.94 -0.88 -0.67
CA ASN A 118 17.00 0.24 0.28
C ASN A 118 15.80 0.30 1.25
N ALA A 119 15.14 -0.83 1.52
CA ALA A 119 13.97 -0.89 2.40
C ALA A 119 14.21 -0.24 3.78
N GLY A 120 15.41 -0.40 4.35
CA GLY A 120 15.78 0.25 5.61
C GLY A 120 15.80 1.78 5.54
N HIS A 121 16.22 2.35 4.41
CA HIS A 121 16.15 3.80 4.18
C HIS A 121 14.70 4.26 4.06
N VAL A 122 13.89 3.57 3.24
CA VAL A 122 12.46 3.87 3.07
C VAL A 122 11.71 3.87 4.40
N VAL A 123 11.92 2.86 5.26
CA VAL A 123 11.25 2.77 6.56
C VAL A 123 11.65 3.92 7.48
N ARG A 124 12.94 4.30 7.52
CA ARG A 124 13.41 5.45 8.32
C ARG A 124 12.79 6.76 7.84
N GLU A 125 12.79 6.99 6.54
CA GLU A 125 12.23 8.21 5.94
C GLU A 125 10.72 8.29 6.15
N ALA A 126 9.99 7.19 5.94
CA ALA A 126 8.56 7.09 6.19
C ALA A 126 8.25 7.43 7.66
N ARG A 127 8.98 6.83 8.61
CA ARG A 127 8.80 7.10 10.04
C ARG A 127 9.06 8.57 10.38
N SER A 128 10.14 9.15 9.85
CA SER A 128 10.47 10.57 10.04
C SER A 128 9.39 11.50 9.45
N ALA A 129 8.73 11.06 8.38
CA ALA A 129 7.61 11.78 7.76
C ALA A 129 6.26 11.55 8.47
N GLY A 130 6.19 10.65 9.45
CA GLY A 130 4.93 10.25 10.11
C GLY A 130 4.03 9.37 9.25
N LEU A 131 4.61 8.61 8.32
CA LEU A 131 3.91 7.72 7.39
C LEU A 131 4.17 6.24 7.72
N HIS A 132 3.23 5.39 7.31
CA HIS A 132 3.41 3.93 7.28
C HIS A 132 3.77 3.44 5.88
N ALA A 133 4.58 2.38 5.80
CA ALA A 133 5.05 1.82 4.53
C ALA A 133 4.62 0.35 4.40
N PHE A 134 4.10 0.02 3.21
CA PHE A 134 3.71 -1.34 2.83
C PHE A 134 4.65 -1.87 1.74
N ALA A 135 5.43 -2.91 2.06
CA ALA A 135 6.34 -3.52 1.09
C ALA A 135 5.61 -4.47 0.14
N LEU A 136 5.82 -4.30 -1.17
CA LEU A 136 5.38 -5.26 -2.17
C LEU A 136 6.21 -6.54 -2.06
N VAL A 137 5.58 -7.62 -1.56
CA VAL A 137 6.24 -8.93 -1.44
C VAL A 137 5.87 -9.84 -2.58
N HIS A 138 4.59 -9.92 -2.96
CA HIS A 138 4.14 -10.77 -4.06
C HIS A 138 2.94 -10.12 -4.77
N PRO A 139 3.02 -9.81 -6.07
CA PRO A 139 1.90 -9.23 -6.82
C PRO A 139 0.85 -10.28 -7.21
N SER A 140 -0.39 -9.85 -7.47
CA SER A 140 -1.50 -10.74 -7.86
C SER A 140 -1.58 -11.04 -9.36
N SER A 141 -0.99 -10.20 -10.22
CA SER A 141 -0.98 -10.43 -11.66
C SER A 141 -0.12 -11.64 -12.00
N GLU A 142 -0.61 -12.48 -12.91
CA GLU A 142 0.08 -13.73 -13.30
C GLU A 142 1.50 -13.48 -13.81
N SER A 143 1.68 -12.49 -14.69
CA SER A 143 2.98 -12.12 -15.26
C SER A 143 3.98 -11.65 -14.21
N SER A 144 3.55 -10.81 -13.26
CA SER A 144 4.43 -10.32 -12.21
C SER A 144 4.67 -11.39 -11.14
N ALA A 145 3.66 -12.21 -10.81
CA ALA A 145 3.82 -13.33 -9.89
C ALA A 145 4.85 -14.35 -10.43
N ALA A 146 4.86 -14.60 -11.74
CA ALA A 146 5.88 -15.45 -12.37
C ALA A 146 7.31 -14.91 -12.12
N VAL A 147 7.54 -13.60 -12.28
CA VAL A 147 8.83 -12.97 -11.98
C VAL A 147 9.21 -13.13 -10.50
N TYR A 148 8.24 -12.91 -9.60
CA TYR A 148 8.46 -13.03 -8.16
C TYR A 148 8.67 -14.48 -7.70
N ARG A 149 8.29 -15.46 -8.52
CA ARG A 149 8.53 -16.90 -8.33
C ARG A 149 9.75 -17.42 -9.10
N THR A 150 10.51 -16.54 -9.75
CA THR A 150 11.83 -16.91 -10.26
C THR A 150 12.78 -17.22 -9.10
N ARG A 151 13.64 -18.22 -9.27
CA ARG A 151 14.68 -18.55 -8.31
C ARG A 151 15.91 -17.68 -8.51
N THR A 152 16.45 -17.16 -7.43
CA THR A 152 17.76 -16.51 -7.37
C THR A 152 18.88 -17.55 -7.44
N GLU A 153 20.13 -17.11 -7.61
CA GLU A 153 21.30 -18.00 -7.68
C GLU A 153 21.47 -18.86 -6.41
N ASP A 154 21.09 -18.34 -5.25
CA ASP A 154 21.09 -19.06 -3.97
C ASP A 154 19.86 -19.96 -3.76
N GLY A 155 19.02 -20.09 -4.79
CA GLY A 155 17.87 -20.99 -4.83
C GLY A 155 16.60 -20.47 -4.16
N ARG A 156 16.60 -19.30 -3.53
CA ARG A 156 15.37 -18.68 -2.97
C ARG A 156 14.47 -18.16 -4.08
N PHE A 157 13.18 -18.02 -3.80
CA PHE A 157 12.31 -17.26 -4.70
C PHE A 157 12.53 -15.75 -4.51
N LEU A 158 12.37 -14.97 -5.58
CA LEU A 158 12.53 -13.52 -5.50
C LEU A 158 11.62 -12.88 -4.44
N TYR A 159 10.37 -13.34 -4.29
CA TYR A 159 9.48 -12.86 -3.23
C TYR A 159 10.02 -13.12 -1.81
N GLU A 160 10.80 -14.19 -1.61
CA GLU A 160 11.43 -14.48 -0.32
C GLU A 160 12.57 -13.51 -0.04
N VAL A 161 13.29 -13.08 -1.08
CA VAL A 161 14.29 -12.00 -0.96
C VAL A 161 13.61 -10.68 -0.60
N MET A 162 12.50 -10.33 -1.27
CA MET A 162 11.73 -9.11 -0.96
C MET A 162 11.19 -9.13 0.47
N LEU A 163 10.69 -10.27 0.93
CA LEU A 163 10.23 -10.47 2.30
C LEU A 163 11.38 -10.32 3.31
N GLU A 164 12.54 -10.92 3.05
CA GLU A 164 13.70 -10.87 3.95
C GLU A 164 14.24 -9.44 4.08
N LEU A 165 14.35 -8.70 2.97
CA LEU A 165 14.74 -7.29 2.97
C LEU A 165 13.77 -6.44 3.79
N SER A 166 12.47 -6.70 3.65
CA SER A 166 11.41 -5.96 4.33
C SER A 166 11.39 -6.23 5.83
N VAL A 167 11.44 -7.50 6.24
CA VAL A 167 11.44 -7.87 7.67
C VAL A 167 12.71 -7.38 8.36
N SER A 168 13.88 -7.51 7.71
CA SER A 168 15.15 -7.01 8.26
C SER A 168 15.17 -5.49 8.41
N ALA A 169 14.43 -4.77 7.56
CA ALA A 169 14.26 -3.33 7.64
C ALA A 169 13.23 -2.86 8.68
N GLY A 170 12.51 -3.78 9.32
CA GLY A 170 11.45 -3.45 10.28
C GLY A 170 10.16 -2.92 9.63
N VAL A 171 9.86 -3.36 8.42
CA VAL A 171 8.58 -3.08 7.75
C VAL A 171 7.44 -3.74 8.52
N GLU A 172 6.32 -3.01 8.68
CA GLU A 172 5.13 -3.50 9.39
C GLU A 172 3.98 -3.87 8.45
N GLY A 173 3.97 -3.30 7.24
CA GLY A 173 2.92 -3.49 6.24
C GLY A 173 3.42 -4.27 5.02
N TYR A 174 2.62 -5.20 4.50
CA TYR A 174 2.99 -6.06 3.38
C TYR A 174 1.87 -6.14 2.35
N VAL A 175 2.22 -6.07 1.06
CA VAL A 175 1.29 -6.33 -0.05
C VAL A 175 1.53 -7.74 -0.58
N VAL A 176 0.51 -8.59 -0.47
CA VAL A 176 0.53 -9.99 -0.90
C VAL A 176 -0.71 -10.29 -1.74
N GLY A 177 -0.56 -10.15 -3.04
CA GLY A 177 -1.59 -10.46 -4.02
C GLY A 177 -1.87 -11.96 -4.10
N LEU A 178 -3.16 -12.30 -4.03
CA LEU A 178 -3.68 -13.64 -4.27
C LEU A 178 -4.24 -13.72 -5.69
N GLY A 179 -3.61 -14.53 -6.53
CA GLY A 179 -4.07 -14.78 -7.89
C GLY A 179 -5.23 -15.77 -7.95
N ARG A 180 -5.81 -15.95 -9.15
CA ARG A 180 -6.84 -16.98 -9.37
C ARG A 180 -6.23 -18.36 -9.15
N GLY A 181 -6.83 -19.15 -8.26
CA GLY A 181 -6.35 -20.50 -7.92
C GLY A 181 -5.12 -20.51 -7.01
N ASP A 182 -4.75 -19.37 -6.40
CA ASP A 182 -3.70 -19.33 -5.38
C ASP A 182 -4.15 -20.07 -4.11
N ASP A 183 -3.27 -20.90 -3.57
CA ASP A 183 -3.54 -21.73 -2.38
C ASP A 183 -3.23 -21.00 -1.07
N GLY A 184 -2.81 -19.73 -1.12
CA GLY A 184 -2.40 -18.91 0.01
C GLY A 184 -1.05 -19.29 0.61
N SER A 185 -0.24 -20.11 -0.06
CA SER A 185 1.06 -20.55 0.44
C SER A 185 2.03 -19.39 0.69
N VAL A 186 2.06 -18.41 -0.23
CA VAL A 186 2.86 -17.18 -0.09
C VAL A 186 2.38 -16.37 1.10
N LEU A 187 1.07 -16.13 1.22
CA LEU A 187 0.48 -15.41 2.35
C LEU A 187 0.84 -16.06 3.69
N ARG A 188 0.68 -17.38 3.82
CA ARG A 188 1.07 -18.11 5.04
C ARG A 188 2.56 -17.98 5.34
N ARG A 189 3.42 -17.98 4.32
CA ARG A 189 4.86 -17.78 4.50
C ARG A 189 5.19 -16.37 4.98
N VAL A 190 4.57 -15.35 4.40
CA VAL A 190 4.70 -13.95 4.83
C VAL A 190 4.27 -13.81 6.29
N ARG A 191 3.07 -14.29 6.65
CA ARG A 191 2.57 -14.26 8.04
C ARG A 191 3.56 -14.90 9.03
N ARG A 192 4.07 -16.10 8.73
CA ARG A 192 5.05 -16.79 9.61
C ARG A 192 6.34 -16.02 9.80
N ARG A 193 6.83 -15.34 8.76
CA ARG A 193 8.13 -14.64 8.79
C ARG A 193 8.03 -13.23 9.37
N ALA A 194 6.93 -12.53 9.09
CA ALA A 194 6.69 -11.14 9.50
C ALA A 194 6.02 -11.03 10.89
N GLY A 195 5.36 -12.10 11.37
CA GLY A 195 4.70 -12.15 12.67
C GLY A 195 3.22 -11.79 12.64
N GLU A 196 2.53 -11.97 13.77
CA GLU A 196 1.08 -11.73 13.89
C GLU A 196 0.71 -10.25 13.80
N GLU A 197 1.61 -9.36 14.23
CA GLU A 197 1.41 -7.90 14.14
C GLU A 197 1.54 -7.36 12.71
N ALA A 198 1.98 -8.16 11.73
CA ALA A 198 2.10 -7.70 10.36
C ALA A 198 0.73 -7.37 9.76
N VAL A 199 0.58 -6.17 9.20
CA VAL A 199 -0.62 -5.78 8.45
C VAL A 199 -0.42 -6.20 7.01
N ILE A 200 -1.24 -7.14 6.53
CA ILE A 200 -1.15 -7.70 5.18
C ILE A 200 -2.38 -7.31 4.40
N MET A 201 -2.17 -6.76 3.20
CA MET A 201 -3.21 -6.41 2.24
C MET A 201 -3.01 -7.06 0.88
#